data_AF-X1SP33-F1
#
_entry.id   AF-X1SP33-F1
#
_cell.length_a   1.000
_cell.length_b   1.000
_cell.length_c   1.000
_cell.angle_alpha   90.00
_cell.angle_beta   90.00
_cell.angle_gamma   90.00
#
_symmetry.space_group_name_H-M   'P 1'
#
loop_
_entity.id
_entity.type
_entity.pdbx_description
1 polymer ?
#
loop_
_entity_poly.entity_id
_entity_poly.type
_entity_poly.pdbx_seq_one_letter_code
_entity_poly.pdbx_strand_id
1 'polypeptide(L)'
;MPIIGIDYDKCISCEICISACPSLVYSKNNKADTKVIFDPEKKCILCGQCIAQCPEDAIIYENMGESFTFGEIGELSSLIPYENMFKFLAGNRSIRRYKKDKVPIEILNKVIKAMEYAPTAANMRPENFTLISDSDLIKKMSDAIVEEFSKDPSLKEQFSKQLEFHAKEMR
;
A
#
# COMPACT_ATOMS: atom_id res chain seq x y z
N MET A 1 9.34 -18.33 -5.31
CA MET A 1 10.22 -17.79 -4.26
C MET A 1 11.14 -16.81 -4.95
N PRO A 2 10.96 -15.50 -4.80
CA PRO A 2 11.75 -14.53 -5.54
C PRO A 2 13.12 -14.37 -4.93
N ILE A 3 13.32 -14.47 -3.61
CA ILE A 3 14.68 -14.53 -3.05
C ILE A 3 15.21 -15.94 -3.25
N ILE A 4 16.39 -16.07 -3.85
CA ILE A 4 17.01 -17.35 -4.17
C ILE A 4 18.34 -17.58 -3.42
N GLY A 5 18.90 -16.55 -2.78
CA GLY A 5 20.12 -16.70 -2.00
C GLY A 5 20.79 -15.39 -1.62
N ILE A 6 22.04 -15.52 -1.17
CA ILE A 6 22.94 -14.42 -0.84
C ILE A 6 24.21 -14.57 -1.68
N ASP A 7 24.64 -13.49 -2.31
CA ASP A 7 25.95 -13.38 -2.93
C ASP A 7 26.98 -13.16 -1.81
N TYR A 8 27.71 -14.23 -1.47
CA TYR A 8 28.68 -14.21 -0.38
C TYR A 8 29.97 -13.45 -0.71
N ASP A 9 30.22 -13.14 -1.98
CA ASP A 9 31.38 -12.33 -2.37
C ASP A 9 31.13 -10.84 -2.08
N LYS A 10 29.86 -10.41 -2.09
CA LYS A 10 29.44 -9.05 -1.72
C LYS A 10 29.04 -8.92 -0.25
N CYS A 11 28.56 -9.99 0.38
CA CYS A 11 27.98 -9.92 1.72
C CYS A 11 29.02 -9.64 2.82
N ILE A 12 28.91 -8.48 3.46
CA ILE A 12 29.73 -8.10 4.63
C ILE A 12 29.17 -8.57 5.98
N SER A 13 28.10 -9.37 5.99
CA SER A 13 27.44 -9.87 7.21
C SER A 13 27.04 -8.78 8.22
N CYS A 14 26.51 -7.65 7.73
CA CYS A 14 26.03 -6.53 8.56
C CYS A 14 24.68 -6.75 9.27
N GLU A 15 24.01 -7.88 8.99
CA GLU A 15 22.79 -8.35 9.68
C GLU A 15 21.52 -7.52 9.46
N ILE A 16 21.57 -6.46 8.64
CA ILE A 16 20.40 -5.63 8.29
C ILE A 16 19.26 -6.48 7.72
N CYS A 17 19.57 -7.49 6.88
CA CYS A 17 18.55 -8.39 6.33
C CYS A 17 17.86 -9.25 7.41
N ILE A 18 18.53 -9.56 8.53
CA ILE A 18 17.94 -10.30 9.65
C ILE A 18 16.93 -9.40 10.38
N SER A 19 17.33 -8.17 10.72
CA SER A 19 16.47 -7.23 11.44
C SER A 19 15.30 -6.71 10.59
N ALA A 20 15.50 -6.55 9.29
CA ALA A 20 14.49 -6.03 8.37
C ALA A 20 13.48 -7.09 7.90
N CYS A 21 13.74 -8.39 8.09
CA CYS A 21 12.87 -9.44 7.56
C CYS A 21 11.74 -9.82 8.54
N PRO A 22 10.47 -9.44 8.26
CA PRO A 22 9.34 -9.82 9.12
C PRO A 22 9.05 -11.33 9.11
N SER A 23 9.48 -12.04 8.06
CA SER A 23 9.31 -13.49 7.92
C SER A 23 10.47 -14.31 8.51
N LEU A 24 11.51 -13.64 9.05
CA LEU A 24 12.67 -14.27 9.67
C LEU A 24 13.32 -15.37 8.81
N VAL A 25 13.40 -15.14 7.48
CA VAL A 25 14.03 -16.08 6.51
C VAL A 25 15.56 -16.04 6.58
N TYR A 26 16.13 -15.12 7.35
CA TYR A 26 17.57 -15.00 7.56
C TYR A 26 17.93 -15.32 9.01
N SER A 27 19.10 -15.90 9.22
CA SER A 27 19.64 -16.22 10.55
C SER A 27 21.17 -16.11 10.55
N LYS A 28 21.79 -16.14 11.73
CA LYS A 28 23.25 -16.29 11.85
C LYS A 28 23.63 -17.77 11.94
N ASN A 29 24.78 -18.11 11.41
CA ASN A 29 25.43 -19.36 11.76
C ASN A 29 25.91 -19.31 13.23
N ASN A 30 25.66 -20.36 14.00
CA ASN A 30 26.10 -20.48 15.40
C ASN A 30 27.58 -20.92 15.53
N LYS A 31 28.28 -21.14 14.41
CA LYS A 31 29.71 -21.47 14.37
C LYS A 31 30.56 -20.19 14.30
N ALA A 32 31.88 -20.32 14.45
CA ALA A 32 32.85 -19.21 14.45
C ALA A 32 32.77 -18.28 13.22
N ASP A 33 32.14 -18.73 12.13
CA ASP A 33 31.82 -17.93 10.95
C ASP A 33 30.49 -17.18 11.21
N THR A 34 30.53 -15.89 11.52
CA THR A 34 29.37 -15.02 11.81
C THR A 34 28.51 -14.68 10.57
N LYS A 35 28.50 -15.57 9.57
CA LYS A 35 27.85 -15.34 8.28
C LYS A 35 26.33 -15.41 8.41
N VAL A 36 25.65 -14.57 7.62
CA VAL A 36 24.20 -14.64 7.44
C VAL A 36 23.84 -15.83 6.55
N ILE A 37 22.80 -16.56 6.94
CA ILE A 37 22.24 -17.70 6.21
C ILE A 37 20.83 -17.33 5.77
N PHE A 38 20.50 -17.67 4.51
CA PHE A 38 19.13 -17.66 4.00
C PHE A 38 18.52 -19.06 4.11
N ASP A 39 17.32 -19.14 4.67
CA ASP A 39 16.54 -20.37 4.82
C ASP A 39 15.40 -20.40 3.79
N PRO A 40 15.52 -21.16 2.69
CA PRO A 40 14.48 -21.25 1.66
C PRO A 40 13.24 -22.00 2.16
N GLU A 41 13.31 -22.82 3.21
CA GLU A 41 12.12 -23.53 3.70
C GLU A 41 11.12 -22.59 4.38
N LYS A 42 11.56 -21.37 4.76
CA LYS A 42 10.69 -20.36 5.37
C LYS A 42 9.91 -19.56 4.32
N LYS A 43 8.69 -19.17 4.70
CA LYS A 43 7.74 -18.48 3.82
C LYS A 43 8.09 -16.99 3.66
N CYS A 44 8.82 -16.67 2.60
CA CYS A 44 9.02 -15.29 2.15
C CYS A 44 7.69 -14.64 1.71
N ILE A 45 7.44 -13.39 2.11
CA ILE A 45 6.26 -12.59 1.73
C ILE A 45 6.52 -11.58 0.60
N LEU A 46 7.72 -11.61 0.00
CA LEU A 46 8.09 -10.79 -1.15
C LEU A 46 8.06 -9.27 -0.87
N CYS A 47 8.30 -8.87 0.37
CA CYS A 47 8.21 -7.46 0.79
C CYS A 47 9.38 -6.57 0.33
N GLY A 48 10.45 -7.15 -0.25
CA GLY A 48 11.58 -6.41 -0.83
C GLY A 48 12.52 -5.70 0.17
N GLN A 49 12.23 -5.70 1.48
CA GLN A 49 13.02 -4.96 2.49
C GLN A 49 14.50 -5.34 2.50
N CYS A 50 14.80 -6.64 2.39
CA CYS A 50 16.17 -7.13 2.35
C CYS A 50 16.95 -6.63 1.12
N ILE A 51 16.30 -6.47 -0.03
CA ILE A 51 16.91 -5.92 -1.25
C ILE A 51 17.17 -4.42 -1.05
N ALA A 52 16.16 -3.68 -0.60
CA ALA A 52 16.22 -2.23 -0.46
C ALA A 52 17.22 -1.74 0.60
N GLN A 53 17.46 -2.53 1.65
CA GLN A 53 18.33 -2.14 2.76
C GLN A 53 19.73 -2.78 2.71
N CYS A 54 20.02 -3.66 1.74
CA CYS A 54 21.34 -4.26 1.63
C CYS A 54 22.33 -3.23 1.07
N PRO A 55 23.36 -2.80 1.83
CA PRO A 55 24.29 -1.78 1.36
C PRO A 55 25.19 -2.27 0.22
N GLU A 56 25.39 -3.58 0.12
CA GLU A 56 26.30 -4.22 -0.85
C GLU A 56 25.56 -4.88 -2.02
N ASP A 57 24.22 -4.74 -2.10
CA ASP A 57 23.40 -5.40 -3.13
C ASP A 57 23.69 -6.92 -3.24
N ALA A 58 23.76 -7.58 -2.08
CA ALA A 58 24.16 -8.98 -1.92
C ALA A 58 22.97 -9.96 -1.90
N ILE A 59 21.72 -9.48 -1.98
CA ILE A 59 20.53 -10.35 -1.97
C ILE A 59 20.21 -10.79 -3.39
N ILE A 60 20.18 -12.09 -3.65
CA ILE A 60 19.90 -12.65 -4.97
C ILE A 60 18.41 -12.92 -5.09
N TYR A 61 17.80 -12.45 -6.18
CA TYR A 61 16.37 -12.63 -6.43
C TYR A 61 15.99 -12.77 -7.91
N GLU A 62 14.85 -13.39 -8.17
CA GLU A 62 14.22 -13.57 -9.48
C GLU A 62 12.77 -13.04 -9.46
N ASN A 63 12.29 -12.62 -10.63
CA ASN A 63 10.88 -12.28 -10.85
C ASN A 63 10.29 -11.21 -9.89
N MET A 64 11.13 -10.35 -9.29
CA MET A 64 10.69 -9.18 -8.49
C MET A 64 10.38 -7.94 -9.34
N GLY A 65 10.58 -8.01 -10.66
CA GLY A 65 10.59 -6.84 -11.54
C GLY A 65 11.83 -5.98 -11.37
N GLU A 66 11.83 -4.77 -11.94
CA GLU A 66 12.86 -3.79 -11.66
C GLU A 66 12.81 -3.43 -10.18
N SER A 67 13.93 -3.65 -9.48
CA SER A 67 14.19 -3.04 -8.17
C SER A 67 14.06 -1.54 -8.35
N PHE A 68 12.93 -0.98 -7.90
CA PHE A 68 12.78 0.46 -7.79
C PHE A 68 13.70 0.89 -6.66
N THR A 69 14.95 1.18 -7.01
CA THR A 69 15.73 2.10 -6.20
C THR A 69 14.94 3.40 -6.24
N PHE A 70 14.43 3.81 -5.09
CA PHE A 70 13.81 5.12 -4.96
C PHE A 70 14.95 6.15 -5.00
N GLY A 71 15.51 6.36 -6.19
CA GLY A 71 16.58 7.33 -6.41
C GLY A 71 16.18 8.67 -5.80
N GLU A 72 17.12 9.28 -5.09
CA GLU A 72 17.01 10.65 -4.54
C GLU A 72 15.81 10.91 -3.62
N ILE A 73 15.23 9.90 -2.97
CA ILE A 73 14.41 10.18 -1.78
C ILE A 73 15.37 10.62 -0.67
N GLY A 74 15.64 11.93 -0.62
CA GLY A 74 16.39 12.56 0.47
C GLY A 74 15.61 12.49 1.79
N GLU A 75 15.95 13.36 2.74
CA GLU A 75 15.24 13.41 4.01
C GLU A 75 13.74 13.72 3.80
N LEU A 76 12.83 12.90 4.34
CA LEU A 76 11.38 13.07 4.15
C LEU A 76 10.87 14.46 4.54
N SER A 77 11.48 15.06 5.57
CA SER A 77 11.18 16.42 6.05
C SER A 77 11.51 17.50 5.01
N SER A 78 12.51 17.25 4.15
CA SER A 78 12.89 18.13 3.04
C SER A 78 11.90 18.06 1.88
N LEU A 79 11.24 16.90 1.69
CA LEU A 79 10.22 16.70 0.66
C LEU A 79 8.87 17.31 1.09
N ILE A 80 8.45 17.07 2.33
CA ILE A 80 7.19 17.61 2.87
C ILE A 80 7.43 18.13 4.29
N PRO A 81 7.59 19.45 4.47
CA PRO A 81 7.72 20.04 5.80
C PRO A 81 6.50 19.75 6.68
N TYR A 82 6.74 19.58 7.99
CA TYR A 82 5.69 19.29 8.97
C TYR A 82 4.49 20.23 8.83
N GLU A 83 4.73 21.54 8.74
CA GLU A 83 3.67 22.55 8.64
C GLU A 83 2.76 22.35 7.41
N ASN A 84 3.32 21.88 6.29
CA ASN A 84 2.56 21.60 5.08
C ASN A 84 1.75 20.32 5.24
N MET A 85 2.37 19.25 5.78
CA MET A 85 1.69 17.98 6.04
C MET A 85 0.54 18.17 7.04
N PHE A 86 0.78 18.90 8.13
CA PHE A 86 -0.23 19.17 9.15
C PHE A 86 -1.43 19.91 8.59
N LYS A 87 -1.21 21.00 7.83
CA LYS A 87 -2.30 21.75 7.19
C LYS A 87 -3.06 20.90 6.19
N PHE A 88 -2.38 20.06 5.42
CA PHE A 88 -3.03 19.11 4.51
C PHE A 88 -3.94 18.16 5.28
N LEU A 89 -3.42 17.45 6.29
CA LEU A 89 -4.20 16.50 7.08
C LEU A 89 -5.36 17.17 7.84
N ALA A 90 -5.10 18.32 8.45
CA ALA A 90 -6.11 19.07 9.20
C ALA A 90 -7.20 19.64 8.29
N GLY A 91 -6.87 20.01 7.05
CA GLY A 91 -7.81 20.53 6.05
C GLY A 91 -8.49 19.46 5.20
N ASN A 92 -7.96 18.23 5.17
CA ASN A 92 -8.53 17.15 4.38
C ASN A 92 -9.92 16.80 4.92
N ARG A 93 -10.94 17.08 4.11
CA ARG A 93 -12.35 16.82 4.41
C ARG A 93 -12.93 16.02 3.27
N SER A 94 -13.77 15.04 3.59
CA SER A 94 -14.50 14.30 2.58
C SER A 94 -15.40 15.25 1.79
N ILE A 95 -15.18 15.35 0.48
CA ILE A 95 -16.10 16.00 -0.45
C ILE A 95 -17.03 14.90 -0.98
N ARG A 96 -18.33 15.05 -0.73
CA ARG A 96 -19.38 14.10 -1.16
C ARG A 96 -20.32 14.69 -2.22
N ARG A 97 -19.90 15.79 -2.85
CA ARG A 97 -20.57 16.41 -4.01
C ARG A 97 -19.60 16.37 -5.18
N TYR A 98 -19.90 15.50 -6.14
CA TYR A 98 -19.03 15.21 -7.27
C TYR A 98 -19.56 15.88 -8.54
N LYS A 99 -18.63 16.26 -9.43
CA LYS A 99 -19.00 16.72 -10.78
C LYS A 99 -19.47 15.53 -11.62
N LYS A 100 -20.24 15.80 -12.68
CA LYS A 100 -20.66 14.78 -13.65
C LYS A 100 -19.52 14.34 -14.58
N ASP A 101 -18.42 15.09 -14.63
CA ASP A 101 -17.25 14.79 -15.44
C ASP A 101 -16.53 13.52 -14.97
N LYS A 102 -16.13 12.67 -15.91
CA LYS A 102 -15.28 11.51 -15.61
C LYS A 102 -13.87 11.98 -15.22
N VAL A 103 -13.25 11.26 -14.29
CA VAL A 103 -11.85 11.48 -13.94
C VAL A 103 -10.95 10.93 -15.06
N PRO A 104 -9.99 11.71 -15.58
CA PRO A 104 -9.05 11.22 -16.59
C PRO A 104 -8.26 10.00 -16.11
N ILE A 105 -8.01 9.04 -16.99
CA ILE A 105 -7.34 7.79 -16.64
C ILE A 105 -5.92 8.01 -16.12
N GLU A 106 -5.24 9.04 -16.60
CA GLU A 106 -3.89 9.42 -16.17
C GLU A 106 -3.86 9.84 -14.70
N ILE A 107 -4.93 10.49 -14.23
CA ILE A 107 -5.06 10.88 -12.82
C ILE A 107 -5.35 9.64 -11.96
N LEU A 108 -6.23 8.75 -12.43
CA LEU A 108 -6.53 7.49 -11.74
C LEU A 108 -5.27 6.62 -11.60
N ASN A 109 -4.45 6.55 -12.64
CA ASN A 109 -3.18 5.83 -12.61
C ASN A 109 -2.20 6.44 -11.60
N LYS A 110 -2.13 7.78 -11.47
CA LYS A 110 -1.32 8.42 -10.43
C LYS A 110 -1.79 8.06 -9.02
N VAL A 111 -3.10 7.99 -8.80
CA VAL A 111 -3.67 7.60 -7.50
C VAL A 111 -3.32 6.14 -7.18
N ILE A 112 -3.55 5.21 -8.11
CA ILE A 112 -3.21 3.79 -7.95
C ILE A 112 -1.71 3.64 -7.68
N LYS A 113 -0.87 4.35 -8.43
CA LYS A 113 0.58 4.31 -8.24
C LYS A 113 0.99 4.83 -6.87
N ALA A 114 0.33 5.85 -6.32
CA ALA A 114 0.59 6.30 -4.96
C ALA A 114 0.14 5.27 -3.91
N MET A 115 -1.04 4.66 -4.10
CA MET A 115 -1.57 3.62 -3.21
C MET A 115 -0.65 2.39 -3.13
N GLU A 116 -0.03 2.02 -4.24
CA GLU A 116 0.97 0.95 -4.30
C GLU A 116 2.09 1.13 -3.26
N TYR A 117 2.54 2.37 -3.01
CA TYR A 117 3.63 2.67 -2.08
C TYR A 117 3.18 3.13 -0.70
N ALA A 118 1.88 3.06 -0.40
CA ALA A 118 1.38 3.38 0.93
C ALA A 118 1.94 2.37 1.96
N PRO A 119 2.45 2.83 3.11
CA PRO A 119 3.03 1.94 4.10
C PRO A 119 1.95 1.01 4.68
N THR A 120 2.25 -0.28 4.77
CA THR A 120 1.42 -1.29 5.45
C THR A 120 2.26 -2.01 6.50
N ALA A 121 1.62 -2.55 7.55
CA ALA A 121 2.27 -3.03 8.76
C ALA A 121 3.55 -3.88 8.52
N ALA A 122 3.49 -4.85 7.61
CA ALA A 122 4.64 -5.69 7.24
C ALA A 122 4.96 -5.63 5.73
N ASN A 123 4.55 -4.55 5.05
CA ASN A 123 4.62 -4.42 3.59
C ASN A 123 4.07 -5.66 2.84
N MET A 124 3.01 -6.29 3.37
CA MET A 124 2.40 -7.51 2.79
C MET A 124 1.65 -7.23 1.50
N ARG A 125 1.25 -5.98 1.26
CA ARG A 125 0.53 -5.50 0.06
C ARG A 125 -0.61 -6.45 -0.38
N PRO A 126 -1.54 -6.86 0.51
CA PRO A 126 -2.58 -7.84 0.17
C PRO A 126 -3.75 -7.25 -0.61
N GLU A 127 -3.82 -5.92 -0.69
CA GLU A 127 -4.98 -5.19 -1.20
C GLU A 127 -5.11 -5.33 -2.72
N ASN A 128 -6.32 -5.67 -3.16
CA ASN A 128 -6.69 -5.71 -4.56
C ASN A 128 -7.79 -4.67 -4.80
N PHE A 129 -7.64 -3.88 -5.87
CA PHE A 129 -8.56 -2.78 -6.17
C PHE A 129 -9.28 -3.04 -7.49
N THR A 130 -10.59 -2.81 -7.51
CA THR A 130 -11.39 -2.76 -8.74
C THR A 130 -11.85 -1.32 -8.97
N LEU A 131 -11.47 -0.75 -10.10
CA LEU A 131 -11.88 0.59 -10.49
C LEU A 131 -13.22 0.53 -11.24
N ILE A 132 -14.25 1.13 -10.66
CA ILE A 132 -15.58 1.25 -11.28
C ILE A 132 -15.79 2.70 -11.69
N SER A 133 -15.96 2.95 -13.00
CA SER A 133 -16.21 4.28 -13.57
C SER A 133 -17.54 4.38 -14.34
N ASP A 134 -18.32 3.30 -14.32
CA ASP A 134 -19.65 3.22 -14.91
C ASP A 134 -20.68 3.85 -13.97
N SER A 135 -21.32 4.93 -14.39
CA SER A 135 -22.29 5.68 -13.59
C SER A 135 -23.54 4.89 -13.27
N ASP A 136 -24.00 4.02 -14.18
CA ASP A 136 -25.21 3.23 -14.00
C ASP A 136 -24.97 2.10 -13.00
N LEU A 137 -23.80 1.46 -13.08
CA LEU A 137 -23.39 0.46 -12.10
C LEU A 137 -23.19 1.08 -10.71
N ILE A 138 -22.52 2.23 -10.61
CA ILE A 138 -22.36 2.95 -9.34
C ILE A 138 -23.72 3.30 -8.74
N LYS A 139 -24.66 3.80 -9.55
CA LYS A 139 -26.02 4.13 -9.11
C LYS A 139 -26.74 2.88 -8.62
N LYS A 140 -26.70 1.78 -9.38
CA LYS A 140 -27.32 0.51 -8.99
C LYS A 140 -26.78 -0.01 -7.65
N MET A 141 -25.47 0.08 -7.43
CA MET A 141 -24.86 -0.29 -6.14
C MET A 141 -25.33 0.62 -5.00
N SER A 142 -25.38 1.93 -5.24
CA SER A 142 -25.88 2.91 -4.27
C SER A 142 -27.33 2.63 -3.89
N ASP A 143 -28.21 2.44 -4.88
CA ASP A 143 -29.65 2.20 -4.67
C ASP A 143 -29.87 0.91 -3.85
N ALA A 144 -29.11 -0.15 -4.12
CA ALA A 144 -29.19 -1.41 -3.35
C ALA A 144 -28.80 -1.23 -1.88
N ILE A 145 -27.77 -0.44 -1.58
CA ILE A 145 -27.35 -0.14 -0.20
C ILE A 145 -28.43 0.67 0.51
N VAL A 146 -29.00 1.69 -0.16
CA VAL A 146 -30.08 2.52 0.39
C VAL A 146 -31.33 1.69 0.70
N GLU A 147 -31.70 0.77 -0.19
CA GLU A 147 -32.82 -0.14 0.02
C GLU A 147 -32.60 -1.01 1.27
N GLU A 148 -31.42 -1.63 1.40
CA GLU A 148 -31.11 -2.48 2.55
C GLU A 148 -31.10 -1.69 3.87
N PHE A 149 -30.47 -0.51 3.89
CA PHE A 149 -30.44 0.36 5.07
C PHE A 149 -31.84 0.82 5.48
N SER A 150 -32.74 0.97 4.52
CA SER A 150 -34.13 1.38 4.78
C SER A 150 -34.98 0.28 5.43
N LYS A 151 -34.50 -0.97 5.45
CA LYS A 151 -35.19 -2.09 6.13
C LYS A 151 -34.96 -2.07 7.63
N ASP A 152 -33.80 -1.57 8.08
CA ASP A 152 -33.51 -1.37 9.49
C ASP A 152 -34.17 -0.07 9.98
N PRO A 153 -35.15 -0.12 10.90
CA PRO A 153 -35.84 1.08 11.37
C PRO A 153 -34.91 2.12 12.02
N SER A 154 -33.85 1.67 12.72
CA SER A 154 -32.90 2.56 13.38
C SER A 154 -32.06 3.32 12.38
N LEU A 155 -31.51 2.62 11.38
CA LEU A 155 -30.72 3.26 10.32
C LEU A 155 -31.61 4.17 9.46
N LYS A 156 -32.82 3.73 9.14
CA LYS A 156 -33.79 4.53 8.38
C LYS A 156 -34.09 5.85 9.09
N GLU A 157 -34.36 5.83 10.39
CA GLU A 157 -34.61 7.04 11.15
C GLU A 157 -33.38 7.96 11.16
N GLN A 158 -32.20 7.39 11.45
CA GLN A 158 -30.93 8.10 11.52
C GLN A 158 -30.55 8.81 10.20
N PHE A 159 -30.78 8.17 9.05
CA PHE A 159 -30.34 8.66 7.74
C PHE A 159 -31.45 9.19 6.84
N SER A 160 -32.72 9.16 7.29
CA SER A 160 -33.91 9.60 6.53
C SER A 160 -33.71 10.93 5.80
N LYS A 161 -33.26 11.97 6.52
CA LYS A 161 -33.02 13.30 5.96
C LYS A 161 -31.92 13.33 4.91
N GLN A 162 -30.81 12.61 5.13
CA GLN A 162 -29.74 12.50 4.14
C GLN A 162 -30.23 11.78 2.88
N LEU A 163 -30.97 10.68 3.03
CA LEU A 163 -31.51 9.91 1.91
C LEU A 163 -32.48 10.75 1.06
N GLU A 164 -33.37 11.51 1.70
CA GLU A 164 -34.27 12.45 1.01
C GLU A 164 -33.51 13.56 0.25
N PHE A 165 -32.45 14.09 0.85
CA PHE A 165 -31.61 15.10 0.21
C PHE A 165 -30.87 14.53 -1.00
N HIS A 166 -30.27 13.35 -0.86
CA HIS A 166 -29.53 12.69 -1.94
C HIS A 166 -30.43 12.26 -3.09
N ALA A 167 -31.67 11.82 -2.83
CA ALA A 167 -32.64 11.50 -3.87
C ALA A 167 -33.02 12.71 -4.76
N LYS A 168 -32.84 13.94 -4.25
CA LYS A 168 -33.08 15.19 -5.00
C LYS A 168 -31.86 15.65 -5.79
N GLU A 169 -30.64 15.51 -5.24
CA GLU A 169 -29.39 15.97 -5.89
C GLU A 169 -28.80 14.99 -6.91
N MET A 170 -29.08 13.67 -6.80
CA MET A 170 -28.57 12.66 -7.75
C MET A 170 -29.40 12.53 -9.04
N ARG A 171 -30.23 13.53 -9.37
CA ARG A 171 -31.00 13.63 -10.63
C ARG A 171 -30.26 14.45 -11.70
#